data_AF-A0A7Y6PXU7-F1
#
_entry.id   AF-A0A7Y6PXU7-F1
#
_cell.length_a   1.000
_cell.length_b   1.000
_cell.length_c   1.000
_cell.angle_alpha   90.00
_cell.angle_beta   90.00
_cell.angle_gamma   90.00
#
_symmetry.space_group_name_H-M   'P 1'
#
loop_
_entity.id
_entity.type
_entity.pdbx_description
1 polymer ?
#
loop_
_entity_poly.entity_id
_entity_poly.type
_entity_poly.pdbx_seq_one_letter_code
_entity_poly.pdbx_strand_id
1 'polypeptide(L)'
;ALDRDSFNQLSKLDHFDGQHWTQINGPGVKTEALRATAQELHVFGDGVFHLSGTTWVAETVPGPATWLEYSDVGNDIFLVGNDYTTTPSTPRLAKRQAGTWSAIPAPATQTVCGIAALSANDIWVTGQDRDPNTFVYQATISHWDGATWTITKPANVTSACAIIANAGEIWVAGTGNGSILRRATNGTWTTLNGAALGDIRALVVDATGAVWASGDNGVIMHR
;
A
#
# COMPACT_ATOMS: atom_id res chain seq x y z
N ALA A 1 -19.43 -10.19 3.29
CA ALA A 1 -18.45 -11.15 2.80
C ALA A 1 -18.36 -10.97 1.29
N LEU A 2 -17.34 -10.25 0.81
CA LEU A 2 -17.06 -10.15 -0.61
C LEU A 2 -15.96 -11.18 -0.92
N ASP A 3 -16.31 -12.11 -1.79
CA ASP A 3 -15.48 -13.22 -2.25
C ASP A 3 -14.34 -12.68 -3.12
N ARG A 4 -13.12 -13.13 -2.81
CA ARG A 4 -11.85 -12.69 -3.40
C ARG A 4 -11.62 -13.32 -4.80
N ASP A 5 -12.44 -14.29 -5.20
CA ASP A 5 -12.18 -15.15 -6.37
C ASP A 5 -13.04 -14.84 -7.62
N SER A 6 -13.76 -13.72 -7.68
CA SER A 6 -14.61 -13.36 -8.85
C SER A 6 -14.12 -12.21 -9.75
N PHE A 7 -12.90 -11.69 -9.55
CA PHE A 7 -12.38 -10.48 -10.23
C PHE A 7 -11.79 -10.68 -11.65
N ASN A 8 -12.27 -11.64 -12.43
CA ASN A 8 -11.84 -11.80 -13.84
C ASN A 8 -12.65 -10.95 -14.84
N GLN A 9 -13.34 -9.90 -14.39
CA GLN A 9 -14.11 -9.02 -15.28
C GLN A 9 -13.73 -7.56 -15.08
N LEU A 10 -13.27 -6.94 -16.18
CA LEU A 10 -13.13 -5.51 -16.47
C LEU A 10 -13.35 -4.59 -15.26
N SER A 11 -12.28 -3.97 -14.76
CA SER A 11 -12.35 -2.92 -13.76
C SER A 11 -13.42 -1.89 -14.15
N LYS A 12 -14.50 -1.84 -13.36
CA LYS A 12 -15.48 -0.76 -13.41
C LYS A 12 -15.12 0.19 -12.28
N LEU A 13 -15.04 1.48 -12.58
CA LEU A 13 -14.82 2.50 -11.56
C LEU A 13 -16.10 3.30 -11.42
N ASP A 14 -16.42 3.72 -10.20
CA ASP A 14 -17.55 4.61 -9.95
C ASP A 14 -17.01 5.97 -9.47
N HIS A 15 -17.53 7.04 -10.05
CA HIS A 15 -17.18 8.42 -9.73
C HIS A 15 -18.36 9.13 -9.05
N PHE A 16 -18.10 9.79 -7.93
CA PHE A 16 -19.10 10.56 -7.20
C PHE A 16 -18.93 12.06 -7.48
N ASP A 17 -19.96 12.71 -8.02
CA ASP A 17 -19.94 14.14 -8.36
C ASP A 17 -20.32 15.07 -7.20
N GLY A 18 -20.50 14.52 -5.99
CA GLY A 18 -21.05 15.22 -4.83
C GLY A 18 -22.53 14.94 -4.58
N GLN A 19 -23.24 14.35 -5.55
CA GLN A 19 -24.67 13.98 -5.43
C GLN A 19 -24.98 12.58 -5.98
N HIS A 20 -24.34 12.16 -7.06
CA HIS A 20 -24.63 10.92 -7.77
C HIS A 20 -23.37 10.12 -8.05
N TRP A 21 -23.54 8.78 -8.05
CA TRP A 21 -22.52 7.85 -8.51
C TRP A 21 -22.73 7.55 -9.99
N THR A 22 -21.67 7.74 -10.79
CA THR A 22 -21.65 7.40 -12.22
C THR A 22 -20.54 6.39 -12.50
N GLN A 23 -20.88 5.34 -13.24
CA GLN A 23 -19.92 4.32 -13.64
C GLN A 23 -19.12 4.76 -14.86
N ILE A 24 -17.79 4.57 -14.79
CA ILE A 24 -16.85 4.73 -15.90
C ILE A 24 -16.17 3.39 -16.17
N ASN A 25 -15.87 3.12 -17.44
CA ASN A 25 -15.09 1.94 -17.82
C ASN A 25 -13.65 2.11 -17.33
N GLY A 26 -13.06 1.08 -16.73
CA GLY A 26 -11.64 1.02 -16.40
C GLY A 26 -10.77 0.57 -17.57
N PRO A 27 -9.45 0.38 -17.33
CA PRO A 27 -8.48 0.00 -18.36
C PRO A 27 -8.63 -1.44 -18.88
N GLY A 28 -9.55 -2.23 -18.33
CA GLY A 28 -9.78 -3.61 -18.72
C GLY A 28 -8.78 -4.62 -18.14
N VAL A 29 -8.02 -4.21 -17.12
CA VAL A 29 -7.12 -5.06 -16.33
C VAL A 29 -7.53 -5.05 -14.86
N LYS A 30 -7.01 -6.01 -14.07
CA LYS A 30 -7.15 -5.98 -12.62
C LYS A 30 -6.58 -4.68 -12.07
N THR A 31 -7.33 -4.02 -11.19
CA THR A 31 -6.94 -2.79 -10.50
C THR A 31 -6.91 -3.07 -9.01
N GLU A 32 -5.82 -2.73 -8.37
CA GLU A 32 -5.59 -2.90 -6.93
C GLU A 32 -5.67 -1.56 -6.20
N ALA A 33 -5.20 -0.49 -6.85
CA ALA A 33 -5.20 0.85 -6.27
C ALA A 33 -5.52 1.95 -7.29
N LEU A 34 -6.06 3.06 -6.79
CA LEU A 34 -6.47 4.23 -7.57
C LEU A 34 -5.95 5.51 -6.91
N ARG A 35 -5.34 6.38 -7.72
CA ARG A 35 -4.98 7.75 -7.35
C ARG A 35 -5.81 8.75 -8.13
N ALA A 36 -6.51 9.63 -7.43
CA ALA A 36 -7.29 10.70 -8.04
C ALA A 36 -6.81 12.07 -7.51
N THR A 37 -6.57 13.00 -8.42
CA THR A 37 -6.30 14.42 -8.14
C THR A 37 -7.24 15.28 -8.96
N ALA A 38 -7.17 16.60 -8.80
CA ALA A 38 -7.96 17.51 -9.63
C ALA A 38 -7.57 17.48 -11.12
N GLN A 39 -6.38 16.95 -11.47
CA GLN A 39 -5.85 16.97 -12.84
C GLN A 39 -5.66 15.59 -13.44
N GLU A 40 -5.39 14.58 -12.62
CA GLU A 40 -4.97 13.25 -13.06
C GLU A 40 -5.71 12.16 -12.29
N LEU A 41 -6.04 11.09 -13.01
CA LEU A 41 -6.54 9.82 -12.45
C LEU A 41 -5.62 8.70 -12.91
N HIS A 42 -5.04 7.96 -11.97
CA HIS A 42 -4.19 6.80 -12.25
C HIS A 42 -4.77 5.54 -11.59
N VAL A 43 -4.65 4.42 -12.28
CA VAL A 43 -4.98 3.07 -11.79
C VAL A 43 -3.74 2.20 -11.82
N PHE A 44 -3.58 1.39 -10.78
CA PHE A 44 -2.44 0.48 -10.59
C PHE A 44 -2.96 -0.94 -10.36
N GLY A 45 -2.25 -1.94 -10.89
CA GLY A 45 -2.61 -3.36 -10.77
C GLY A 45 -1.73 -4.19 -11.70
N ASP A 46 -2.34 -5.03 -12.54
CA ASP A 46 -1.61 -5.80 -13.58
C ASP A 46 -1.06 -4.93 -14.72
N GLY A 47 -1.23 -3.61 -14.60
CA GLY A 47 -0.56 -2.57 -15.36
C GLY A 47 -0.73 -1.23 -14.67
N VAL A 48 -0.16 -0.18 -15.25
CA VAL A 48 -0.34 1.19 -14.77
C VAL A 48 -0.92 2.03 -15.90
N PHE A 49 -2.00 2.76 -15.61
CA PHE A 49 -2.68 3.57 -16.61
C PHE A 49 -3.06 4.91 -16.00
N HIS A 50 -3.05 5.96 -16.81
CA HIS A 50 -3.72 7.22 -16.48
C HIS A 50 -4.89 7.48 -17.42
N LEU A 51 -5.88 8.22 -16.93
CA LEU A 51 -6.99 8.70 -17.72
C LEU A 51 -6.58 10.01 -18.43
N SER A 52 -6.63 10.00 -19.76
CA SER A 52 -6.44 11.18 -20.60
C SER A 52 -7.74 11.50 -21.34
N GLY A 53 -8.44 12.54 -20.89
CA GLY A 53 -9.81 12.81 -21.29
C GLY A 53 -10.75 11.69 -20.85
N THR A 54 -11.18 10.86 -21.80
CA THR A 54 -12.04 9.68 -21.56
C THR A 54 -11.35 8.35 -21.85
N THR A 55 -10.04 8.37 -22.14
CA THR A 55 -9.30 7.20 -22.62
C THR A 55 -8.21 6.82 -21.61
N TRP A 56 -8.12 5.53 -21.30
CA TRP A 56 -7.02 4.99 -20.51
C TRP A 56 -5.77 4.83 -21.36
N VAL A 57 -4.67 5.41 -20.91
CA VAL A 57 -3.37 5.34 -21.55
C VAL A 57 -2.44 4.53 -20.65
N ALA A 58 -1.89 3.44 -21.18
CA ALA A 58 -0.92 2.61 -20.48
C ALA A 58 0.41 3.36 -20.28
N GLU A 59 0.98 3.25 -19.09
CA GLU A 59 2.31 3.76 -18.77
C GLU A 59 3.34 2.64 -18.74
N THR A 60 4.53 2.93 -19.26
CA THR A 60 5.66 2.01 -19.21
C THR A 60 6.29 2.06 -17.82
N VAL A 61 6.14 0.99 -17.06
CA VAL A 61 6.68 0.86 -15.70
C VAL A 61 7.71 -0.30 -15.65
N PRO A 62 8.80 -0.18 -14.87
CA PRO A 62 9.83 -1.21 -14.82
C PRO A 62 9.36 -2.57 -14.28
N GLY A 63 9.63 -3.60 -15.08
CA GLY A 63 9.50 -5.00 -14.70
C GLY A 63 8.05 -5.52 -14.67
N PRO A 64 7.86 -6.84 -14.77
CA PRO A 64 6.56 -7.44 -14.51
C PRO A 64 6.26 -7.33 -13.01
N ALA A 65 5.10 -6.80 -12.68
CA ALA A 65 4.57 -6.75 -11.33
C ALA A 65 3.06 -6.58 -11.38
N THR A 66 2.36 -7.16 -10.41
CA THR A 66 1.05 -6.64 -10.01
C THR A 66 1.32 -5.56 -8.95
N TRP A 67 1.01 -4.32 -9.28
CA TRP A 67 1.18 -3.16 -8.41
C TRP A 67 0.01 -3.07 -7.43
N LEU A 68 0.28 -3.33 -6.15
CA LEU A 68 -0.73 -3.51 -5.12
C LEU A 68 -1.17 -2.21 -4.48
N GLU A 69 -0.22 -1.32 -4.18
CA GLU A 69 -0.47 -0.08 -3.45
C GLU A 69 0.40 1.05 -3.97
N TYR A 70 -0.01 2.28 -3.69
CA TYR A 70 0.76 3.48 -3.98
C TYR A 70 0.86 4.41 -2.78
N SER A 71 1.86 5.27 -2.80
CA SER A 71 1.97 6.45 -1.95
C SER A 71 2.48 7.61 -2.78
N ASP A 72 2.03 8.84 -2.51
CA ASP A 72 2.52 10.03 -3.17
C ASP A 72 3.10 11.05 -2.20
N VAL A 73 4.12 11.78 -2.67
CA VAL A 73 4.73 12.91 -1.96
C VAL A 73 4.91 14.03 -2.97
N GLY A 74 4.09 15.07 -2.86
CA GLY A 74 4.00 16.09 -3.89
C GLY A 74 3.51 15.50 -5.21
N ASN A 75 4.33 15.60 -6.27
CA ASN A 75 4.03 15.03 -7.60
C ASN A 75 4.71 13.67 -7.85
N ASP A 76 5.53 13.19 -6.91
CA ASP A 76 6.18 11.90 -7.03
C ASP A 76 5.19 10.79 -6.60
N ILE A 77 5.14 9.70 -7.37
CA ILE A 77 4.33 8.52 -7.05
C ILE A 77 5.28 7.36 -6.79
N PHE A 78 5.05 6.60 -5.73
CA PHE A 78 5.75 5.37 -5.41
C PHE A 78 4.78 4.21 -5.47
N LEU A 79 5.19 3.12 -6.12
CA LEU A 79 4.42 1.89 -6.22
C LEU A 79 5.15 0.76 -5.51
N VAL A 80 4.36 -0.13 -4.91
CA VAL A 80 4.82 -1.39 -4.37
C VAL A 80 3.98 -2.52 -4.97
N GLY A 81 4.64 -3.63 -5.30
CA GLY A 81 3.99 -4.78 -5.90
C GLY A 81 4.85 -6.03 -5.81
N ASN A 82 4.34 -7.12 -6.38
CA ASN A 82 5.08 -8.37 -6.46
C ASN A 82 5.12 -8.85 -7.91
N ASP A 83 6.27 -9.40 -8.31
CA ASP A 83 6.41 -10.19 -9.51
C ASP A 83 6.01 -11.64 -9.21
N TYR A 84 4.83 -12.02 -9.69
CA TYR A 84 4.29 -13.37 -9.55
C TYR A 84 4.75 -14.34 -10.65
N THR A 85 5.56 -13.88 -11.61
CA THR A 85 6.12 -14.75 -12.66
C THR A 85 7.29 -15.61 -12.14
N THR A 86 7.84 -15.25 -10.98
CA THR A 86 8.88 -16.01 -10.28
C THR A 86 8.29 -16.87 -9.16
N THR A 87 8.98 -17.96 -8.81
CA THR A 87 8.63 -18.78 -7.63
C THR A 87 9.87 -18.92 -6.73
N PRO A 88 9.88 -18.34 -5.51
CA PRO A 88 8.80 -17.52 -4.92
C PRO A 88 8.59 -16.21 -5.68
N SER A 89 7.44 -15.56 -5.47
CA SER A 89 7.20 -14.20 -5.95
C SER A 89 8.26 -13.25 -5.40
N THR A 90 8.59 -12.19 -6.13
CA THR A 90 9.62 -11.25 -5.68
C THR A 90 9.09 -9.82 -5.58
N PRO A 91 9.35 -9.07 -4.49
CA PRO A 91 8.95 -7.67 -4.38
C PRO A 91 9.45 -6.79 -5.51
N ARG A 92 8.66 -5.77 -5.87
CA ARG A 92 8.96 -4.75 -6.88
C ARG A 92 8.55 -3.38 -6.35
N LEU A 93 9.43 -2.40 -6.52
CA LEU A 93 9.14 -1.00 -6.26
C LEU A 93 9.46 -0.16 -7.49
N ALA A 94 8.61 0.82 -7.77
CA ALA A 94 8.82 1.80 -8.81
C ALA A 94 8.50 3.20 -8.30
N LYS A 95 9.12 4.20 -8.91
CA LYS A 95 8.85 5.61 -8.65
C LYS A 95 8.63 6.36 -9.94
N ARG A 96 7.64 7.23 -9.95
CA ARG A 96 7.39 8.21 -11.00
C ARG A 96 7.93 9.57 -10.56
N GLN A 97 8.83 10.15 -11.34
CA GLN A 97 9.30 11.52 -11.17
C GLN A 97 9.27 12.26 -12.50
N ALA A 98 8.75 13.49 -12.49
CA ALA A 98 8.63 14.31 -13.69
C ALA A 98 8.03 13.53 -14.90
N GLY A 99 7.01 12.71 -14.64
CA GLY A 99 6.33 11.92 -15.67
C GLY A 99 7.02 10.61 -16.09
N THR A 100 8.17 10.27 -15.52
CA THR A 100 8.94 9.08 -15.90
C THR A 100 9.03 8.07 -14.78
N TRP A 101 8.82 6.79 -15.09
CA TRP A 101 8.96 5.68 -14.15
C TRP A 101 10.38 5.11 -14.13
N SER A 102 10.88 4.82 -12.93
CA SER A 102 12.14 4.13 -12.68
C SER A 102 12.01 3.13 -11.53
N ALA A 103 12.79 2.05 -11.56
CA ALA A 103 12.81 1.06 -10.49
C ALA A 103 13.54 1.63 -9.26
N ILE A 104 13.06 1.29 -8.07
CA ILE A 104 13.79 1.46 -6.81
C ILE A 104 14.24 0.07 -6.35
N PRO A 105 15.43 -0.08 -5.74
CA PRO A 105 15.80 -1.32 -5.07
C PRO A 105 14.67 -1.80 -4.15
N ALA A 106 14.26 -3.06 -4.27
CA ALA A 106 13.23 -3.61 -3.39
C ALA A 106 13.88 -4.11 -2.07
N PRO A 107 13.15 -4.08 -0.93
CA PRO A 107 13.63 -4.68 0.30
C PRO A 107 13.78 -6.21 0.13
N ALA A 108 14.74 -6.79 0.85
CA ALA A 108 15.03 -8.23 0.82
C ALA A 108 14.00 -9.03 1.66
N THR A 109 12.73 -8.97 1.25
CA THR A 109 11.59 -9.69 1.87
C THR A 109 10.93 -10.62 0.85
N GLN A 110 10.06 -11.53 1.29
CA GLN A 110 9.38 -12.46 0.39
C GLN A 110 8.19 -11.82 -0.33
N THR A 111 7.38 -11.05 0.40
CA THR A 111 6.21 -10.37 -0.17
C THR A 111 6.06 -8.98 0.43
N VAL A 112 5.50 -8.07 -0.36
CA VAL A 112 5.16 -6.70 0.04
C VAL A 112 3.70 -6.42 -0.29
N CYS A 113 3.06 -5.56 0.50
CA CYS A 113 1.64 -5.23 0.31
C CYS A 113 1.26 -3.80 0.71
N GLY A 114 2.10 -3.06 1.44
CA GLY A 114 1.82 -1.68 1.82
C GLY A 114 3.02 -0.77 1.56
N ILE A 115 2.76 0.50 1.28
CA ILE A 115 3.78 1.54 1.11
C ILE A 115 3.31 2.88 1.70
N ALA A 116 4.22 3.59 2.36
CA ALA A 116 4.04 4.97 2.74
C ALA A 116 5.35 5.74 2.56
N ALA A 117 5.33 6.81 1.78
CA ALA A 117 6.46 7.68 1.55
C ALA A 117 6.29 8.99 2.32
N LEU A 118 7.31 9.37 3.08
CA LEU A 118 7.46 10.71 3.66
C LEU A 118 8.28 11.62 2.74
N SER A 119 9.20 11.04 1.97
CA SER A 119 9.96 11.71 0.92
C SER A 119 10.56 10.70 -0.06
N ALA A 120 11.27 11.18 -1.09
CA ALA A 120 12.07 10.34 -1.99
C ALA A 120 13.10 9.45 -1.28
N ASN A 121 13.55 9.87 -0.10
CA ASN A 121 14.60 9.21 0.67
C ASN A 121 14.08 8.72 2.03
N ASP A 122 12.76 8.67 2.22
CA ASP A 122 12.14 8.19 3.44
C ASP A 122 10.87 7.45 3.03
N ILE A 123 11.03 6.16 2.73
CA ILE A 123 9.96 5.29 2.23
C ILE A 123 9.85 4.10 3.16
N TRP A 124 8.62 3.75 3.49
CA TRP A 124 8.29 2.62 4.33
C TRP A 124 7.49 1.63 3.51
N VAL A 125 7.92 0.38 3.52
CA VAL A 125 7.26 -0.73 2.84
C VAL A 125 6.96 -1.82 3.84
N THR A 126 5.75 -2.34 3.81
CA THR A 126 5.32 -3.42 4.69
C THR A 126 4.94 -4.65 3.91
N GLY A 127 5.04 -5.80 4.57
CA GLY A 127 4.79 -7.09 3.97
C GLY A 127 4.86 -8.20 4.99
N GLN A 128 5.21 -9.39 4.49
CA GLN A 128 5.38 -10.57 5.32
C GLN A 128 6.42 -11.52 4.70
N ASP A 129 7.14 -12.19 5.60
CA ASP A 129 7.94 -13.36 5.30
C ASP A 129 7.25 -14.61 5.85
N ARG A 130 7.44 -15.73 5.17
CA ARG A 130 7.02 -17.05 5.64
C ARG A 130 8.24 -17.88 5.98
N ASP A 131 8.29 -18.38 7.21
CA ASP A 131 9.32 -19.33 7.61
C ASP A 131 9.12 -20.65 6.84
N PRO A 132 10.15 -21.17 6.14
CA PRO A 132 9.99 -22.34 5.28
C PRO A 132 9.82 -23.66 6.05
N ASN A 133 10.15 -23.70 7.35
CA ASN A 133 10.10 -24.91 8.16
C ASN A 133 8.82 -25.00 8.99
N THR A 134 8.41 -23.87 9.57
CA THR A 134 7.23 -23.78 10.45
C THR A 134 6.00 -23.28 9.72
N PHE A 135 6.17 -22.71 8.52
CA PHE A 135 5.13 -22.07 7.72
C PHE A 135 4.40 -20.92 8.41
N VAL A 136 4.99 -20.39 9.49
CA VAL A 136 4.50 -19.22 10.21
C VAL A 136 4.84 -17.96 9.42
N TYR A 137 3.86 -17.06 9.31
CA TYR A 137 4.05 -15.74 8.73
C TYR A 137 4.53 -14.75 9.79
N GLN A 138 5.44 -13.88 9.40
CA GLN A 138 5.94 -12.78 10.21
C GLN A 138 5.93 -11.49 9.38
N ALA A 139 5.32 -10.45 9.93
CA ALA A 139 5.29 -9.15 9.29
C ALA A 139 6.70 -8.57 9.13
N THR A 140 6.88 -7.81 8.05
CA THR A 140 8.09 -7.05 7.78
C THR A 140 7.75 -5.57 7.65
N ILE A 141 8.58 -4.71 8.22
CA ILE A 141 8.55 -3.25 8.07
C ILE A 141 9.93 -2.84 7.57
N SER A 142 10.00 -2.40 6.32
CA SER A 142 11.24 -2.02 5.64
C SER A 142 11.29 -0.51 5.49
N HIS A 143 12.40 0.11 5.89
CA HIS A 143 12.64 1.55 5.79
C HIS A 143 13.77 1.84 4.80
N TRP A 144 13.50 2.67 3.81
CA TRP A 144 14.48 3.21 2.87
C TRP A 144 14.92 4.59 3.32
N ASP A 145 16.23 4.78 3.50
CA ASP A 145 16.85 6.04 3.93
C ASP A 145 17.42 6.88 2.77
N GLY A 146 17.15 6.49 1.52
CA GLY A 146 17.76 7.07 0.31
C GLY A 146 18.91 6.26 -0.28
N ALA A 147 19.43 5.28 0.46
CA ALA A 147 20.55 4.45 0.02
C ALA A 147 20.39 2.96 0.35
N THR A 148 19.82 2.63 1.50
CA THR A 148 19.72 1.26 1.99
C THR A 148 18.38 0.97 2.65
N TRP A 149 17.99 -0.30 2.65
CA TRP A 149 16.83 -0.79 3.37
C TRP A 149 17.22 -1.31 4.75
N THR A 150 16.53 -0.83 5.79
CA THR A 150 16.54 -1.44 7.13
C THR A 150 15.24 -2.19 7.34
N ILE A 151 15.33 -3.49 7.64
CA ILE A 151 14.15 -4.36 7.83
C ILE A 151 13.97 -4.66 9.31
N THR A 152 12.77 -4.39 9.82
CA THR A 152 12.32 -4.73 11.17
C THR A 152 11.20 -5.75 11.12
N LYS A 153 11.23 -6.73 12.02
CA LYS A 153 10.18 -7.74 12.17
C LYS A 153 9.51 -7.59 13.53
N PRO A 154 8.34 -6.91 13.61
CA PRO A 154 7.65 -6.76 14.88
C PRO A 154 7.23 -8.11 15.46
N ALA A 155 7.30 -8.24 16.78
CA ALA A 155 6.84 -9.44 17.47
C ALA A 155 5.31 -9.54 17.40
N ASN A 156 4.80 -10.76 17.27
CA ASN A 156 3.36 -11.06 17.30
C ASN A 156 2.52 -10.28 16.27
N VAL A 157 3.07 -9.96 15.10
CA VAL A 157 2.31 -9.45 13.94
C VAL A 157 2.62 -10.38 12.77
N THR A 158 1.59 -10.98 12.19
CA THR A 158 1.76 -12.01 11.14
C THR A 158 1.78 -11.40 9.75
N SER A 159 1.07 -10.29 9.54
CA SER A 159 1.08 -9.51 8.31
C SER A 159 0.92 -8.02 8.61
N ALA A 160 1.59 -7.17 7.84
CA ALA A 160 1.44 -5.72 7.91
C ALA A 160 1.13 -5.19 6.50
N CYS A 161 -0.13 -4.98 6.19
CA CYS A 161 -0.54 -4.44 4.88
C CYS A 161 -1.19 -3.06 4.96
N ALA A 162 -1.65 -2.64 6.14
CA ALA A 162 -2.11 -1.28 6.34
C ALA A 162 -0.94 -0.43 6.85
N ILE A 163 -0.55 0.57 6.07
CA ILE A 163 0.46 1.56 6.47
C ILE A 163 0.01 2.95 6.05
N ILE A 164 0.25 3.95 6.90
CA ILE A 164 0.03 5.35 6.55
C ILE A 164 1.10 6.24 7.19
N ALA A 165 1.54 7.25 6.44
CA ALA A 165 2.40 8.31 6.94
C ALA A 165 1.55 9.54 7.30
N ASN A 166 1.86 10.17 8.44
CA ASN A 166 1.17 11.39 8.86
C ASN A 166 2.09 12.25 9.72
N ALA A 167 2.27 13.53 9.38
CA ALA A 167 3.06 14.48 10.15
C ALA A 167 4.48 13.98 10.56
N GLY A 168 5.15 13.19 9.70
CA GLY A 168 6.46 12.60 9.96
C GLY A 168 6.44 11.32 10.81
N GLU A 169 5.26 10.84 11.18
CA GLU A 169 5.04 9.56 11.86
C GLU A 169 4.60 8.48 10.88
N ILE A 170 4.83 7.23 11.27
CA ILE A 170 4.41 6.05 10.52
C ILE A 170 3.51 5.19 11.38
N TRP A 171 2.39 4.78 10.82
CA TRP A 171 1.41 3.91 11.46
C TRP A 171 1.28 2.64 10.64
N VAL A 172 1.46 1.49 11.28
CA VAL A 172 1.42 0.18 10.63
C VAL A 172 0.45 -0.72 11.37
N ALA A 173 -0.37 -1.44 10.63
CA ALA A 173 -1.28 -2.43 11.18
C ALA A 173 -1.53 -3.58 10.20
N GLY A 174 -2.12 -4.65 10.70
CA GLY A 174 -2.49 -5.80 9.90
C GLY A 174 -3.02 -6.93 10.76
N THR A 175 -2.56 -8.14 10.49
CA THR A 175 -3.10 -9.36 11.10
C THR A 175 -2.24 -9.87 12.24
N GLY A 176 -2.88 -10.63 13.14
CA GLY A 176 -2.21 -11.27 14.28
C GLY A 176 -2.29 -10.45 15.56
N ASN A 177 -3.50 -10.21 16.08
CA ASN A 177 -3.84 -9.60 17.38
C ASN A 177 -4.26 -8.11 17.35
N GLY A 178 -4.57 -7.53 16.19
CA GLY A 178 -5.11 -6.17 16.10
C GLY A 178 -4.19 -5.06 16.60
N SER A 179 -2.89 -5.32 16.65
CA SER A 179 -1.91 -4.32 17.09
C SER A 179 -1.73 -3.22 16.05
N ILE A 180 -1.65 -1.98 16.52
CA ILE A 180 -1.24 -0.83 15.71
C ILE A 180 0.15 -0.44 16.19
N LEU A 181 1.11 -0.38 15.27
CA LEU A 181 2.48 0.06 15.54
C LEU A 181 2.59 1.51 15.10
N ARG A 182 3.06 2.37 16.00
CA ARG A 182 3.35 3.78 15.72
C ARG A 182 4.85 4.00 15.82
N ARG A 183 5.45 4.56 14.78
CA ARG A 183 6.78 5.17 14.83
C ARG A 183 6.63 6.67 15.00
N ALA A 184 7.06 7.18 16.16
CA ALA A 184 7.11 8.60 16.42
C ALA A 184 8.21 9.29 15.57
N THR A 185 8.16 10.61 15.47
CA THR A 185 9.13 11.43 14.72
C THR A 185 10.58 11.28 15.20
N ASN A 186 10.78 10.92 16.48
CA ASN A 186 12.09 10.63 17.05
C ASN A 186 12.61 9.20 16.72
N GLY A 187 11.87 8.43 15.93
CA GLY A 187 12.20 7.07 15.52
C GLY A 187 11.79 5.97 16.49
N THR A 188 11.17 6.30 17.62
CA THR A 188 10.73 5.32 18.61
C THR A 188 9.48 4.60 18.14
N TRP A 189 9.49 3.27 18.22
CA TRP A 189 8.33 2.43 17.99
C TRP A 189 7.54 2.19 19.28
N THR A 190 6.23 2.36 19.20
CA THR A 190 5.28 2.02 20.27
C THR A 190 4.18 1.14 19.72
N THR A 191 3.91 0.03 20.40
CA THR A 191 2.74 -0.81 20.12
C THR A 191 1.54 -0.29 20.88
N LEU A 192 0.47 0.01 20.14
CA LEU A 192 -0.80 0.44 20.66
C LEU A 192 -1.78 -0.75 20.60
N ASN A 193 -2.48 -0.97 21.70
CA ASN A 193 -3.38 -2.11 21.81
C ASN A 193 -4.70 -1.83 21.08
N GLY A 194 -4.84 -2.40 19.88
CA GLY A 194 -6.08 -2.41 19.11
C GLY A 194 -6.80 -3.75 19.15
N ALA A 195 -6.51 -4.64 20.11
CA ALA A 195 -7.04 -6.01 20.13
C ALA A 195 -8.58 -6.11 20.00
N ALA A 196 -9.32 -5.06 20.42
CA ALA A 196 -10.77 -4.98 20.24
C ALA A 196 -11.22 -4.98 18.77
N LEU A 197 -10.34 -4.64 17.82
CA LEU A 197 -10.65 -4.55 16.39
C LEU A 197 -10.50 -5.86 15.62
N GLY A 198 -9.86 -6.88 16.21
CA GLY A 198 -9.42 -8.05 15.43
C GLY A 198 -8.35 -7.66 14.40
N ASP A 199 -8.30 -8.34 13.26
CA ASP A 199 -7.37 -7.98 12.18
C ASP A 199 -7.69 -6.58 11.64
N ILE A 200 -6.67 -5.73 11.52
CA ILE A 200 -6.81 -4.38 10.96
C ILE A 200 -6.73 -4.47 9.44
N ARG A 201 -7.68 -3.82 8.77
CA ARG A 201 -7.82 -3.85 7.31
C ARG A 201 -7.44 -2.53 6.64
N ALA A 202 -7.67 -1.41 7.32
CA ALA A 202 -7.33 -0.10 6.77
C ALA A 202 -6.93 0.89 7.85
N LEU A 203 -6.06 1.82 7.45
CA LEU A 203 -5.71 3.02 8.20
C LEU A 203 -6.03 4.24 7.32
N VAL A 204 -6.62 5.28 7.89
CA VAL A 204 -6.89 6.53 7.18
C VAL A 204 -6.56 7.73 8.06
N VAL A 205 -6.20 8.84 7.44
CA VAL A 205 -5.98 10.13 8.11
C VAL A 205 -7.11 11.07 7.71
N ASP A 206 -7.75 11.71 8.69
CA ASP A 206 -8.79 12.70 8.41
C ASP A 206 -8.22 14.11 8.20
N ALA A 207 -9.08 15.07 7.85
CA ALA A 207 -8.69 16.45 7.61
C ALA A 207 -8.11 17.17 8.85
N THR A 208 -8.29 16.62 10.05
CA THR A 208 -7.70 17.15 11.29
C THR A 208 -6.31 16.57 11.57
N GLY A 209 -5.88 15.58 10.78
CA GLY A 209 -4.65 14.83 10.99
C GLY A 209 -4.82 13.65 11.96
N ALA A 210 -6.04 13.31 12.36
CA ALA A 210 -6.26 12.14 13.22
C ALA A 210 -6.21 10.84 12.41
N VAL A 211 -5.64 9.80 13.02
CA VAL A 211 -5.50 8.48 12.40
C VAL A 211 -6.66 7.60 12.86
N TRP A 212 -7.34 6.99 11.90
CA TRP A 212 -8.44 6.05 12.13
C TRP A 212 -8.05 4.67 11.65
N ALA A 213 -8.46 3.65 12.40
CA ALA A 213 -8.23 2.26 12.05
C ALA A 213 -9.55 1.51 11.99
N SER A 214 -9.74 0.70 10.95
CA SER A 214 -10.85 -0.25 10.85
C SER A 214 -10.34 -1.68 10.82
N GLY A 215 -11.04 -2.55 11.53
CA GLY A 215 -10.76 -3.99 11.55
C GLY A 215 -12.04 -4.80 11.53
N ASP A 216 -11.87 -6.12 11.55
CA ASP A 216 -12.98 -7.08 11.42
C ASP A 216 -14.09 -6.89 12.48
N ASN A 217 -13.78 -6.24 13.61
CA ASN A 217 -14.72 -6.00 14.72
C ASN A 217 -15.12 -4.52 14.93
N GLY A 218 -14.77 -3.59 14.02
CA GLY A 218 -15.22 -2.19 14.12
C GLY A 218 -14.18 -1.15 13.73
N VAL A 219 -14.31 0.07 14.29
CA VAL A 219 -13.44 1.23 14.01
C VAL A 219 -13.01 1.90 15.32
N ILE A 220 -11.75 2.34 15.42
CA ILE A 220 -11.27 3.23 16.49
C ILE A 220 -10.56 4.47 15.91
N MET A 221 -10.52 5.54 16.71
CA MET A 221 -9.76 6.76 16.46
C MET A 221 -8.52 6.79 17.34
N HIS A 222 -7.40 7.23 16.79
CA HIS A 222 -6.22 7.65 17.53
C HIS A 222 -5.91 9.13 17.22
N ARG A 223 -5.65 9.93 18.25
CA ARG A 223 -5.18 11.32 18.15
C ARG A 223 -3.72 11.42 18.54
#